data_AF-A0AA87J6C3-F1
#
_entry.id   AF-A0AA87J6C3-F1
#
_cell.length_a   1.000
_cell.length_b   1.000
_cell.length_c   1.000
_cell.angle_alpha   90.00
_cell.angle_beta   90.00
_cell.angle_gamma   90.00
#
_symmetry.space_group_name_H-M   'P 1'
#
loop_
_entity.id
_entity.type
_entity.pdbx_description
1 polymer ?
#
loop_
_entity_poly.entity_id
_entity_poly.type
_entity_poly.pdbx_seq_one_letter_code
_entity_poly.pdbx_strand_id
1 'polypeptide(L)'
;MPSANAVLKKPIETPVEPEKRIRNRAATEQAILNAAKRLLAEEGFQNFGINAVARGAGCDKQLIYRYYGGLDGLVEAIGTDLGSWVKDRIPDDTGGVFLLTYGDLMERLALLFLDALRADPLMRRIVAWEVSENTEQVRRLSEARSKALGGWIERMRGSLVPPKGIDAVAVNALIFSAIQHLVLSAAVGDQCAGLALKTSKDWEKAATALRRIVRGVYG
;
A
#
# COMPACT_ATOMS: atom_id res chain seq x y z
N MET A 1 44.63 23.47 60.22
CA MET A 1 44.94 23.88 58.83
C MET A 1 45.84 22.83 58.19
N PRO A 2 45.71 22.46 56.90
CA PRO A 2 44.57 22.60 55.99
C PRO A 2 44.13 21.30 55.25
N SER A 3 42.83 21.28 54.93
CA SER A 3 42.10 20.79 53.74
C SER A 3 42.55 19.57 52.91
N ALA A 4 41.74 18.51 52.96
CA ALA A 4 41.60 17.52 51.88
C ALA A 4 40.54 18.01 50.86
N ASN A 5 40.97 18.26 49.63
CA ASN A 5 40.13 18.66 48.52
C ASN A 5 39.62 17.40 47.79
N ALA A 6 38.33 17.09 47.91
CA ALA A 6 37.68 16.02 47.15
C ALA A 6 37.22 16.55 45.79
N VAL A 7 37.97 16.24 44.74
CA VAL A 7 37.55 16.49 43.35
C VAL A 7 36.55 15.41 42.95
N LEU A 8 35.27 15.76 42.91
CA LEU A 8 34.20 14.94 42.34
C LEU A 8 34.42 14.80 40.82
N LYS A 9 34.91 13.65 40.36
CA LYS A 9 34.89 13.28 38.94
C LYS A 9 33.44 12.98 38.52
N LYS A 10 32.92 13.76 37.57
CA LYS A 10 31.65 13.47 36.87
C LYS A 10 31.74 12.09 36.16
N PRO A 11 30.67 11.28 36.13
CA PRO A 11 30.68 10.02 35.40
C PRO A 11 30.85 10.27 33.90
N ILE A 12 31.77 9.54 33.28
CA ILE A 12 31.95 9.48 31.83
C ILE A 12 30.76 8.72 31.27
N GLU A 13 29.88 9.39 30.52
CA GLU A 13 28.82 8.72 29.76
C GLU A 13 29.46 7.73 28.78
N THR A 14 29.11 6.45 28.93
CA THR A 14 29.59 5.38 28.07
C THR A 14 29.02 5.57 26.66
N PRO A 15 29.80 5.37 25.58
CA PRO A 15 29.28 5.50 24.22
C PRO A 15 28.17 4.48 23.99
N VAL A 16 26.95 4.96 23.70
CA VAL A 16 25.84 4.08 23.29
C VAL A 16 26.23 3.34 22.01
N GLU A 17 26.26 2.01 22.07
CA GLU A 17 26.68 1.13 20.98
C GLU A 17 25.98 1.43 19.64
N PRO A 18 26.71 1.37 18.50
CA PRO A 18 26.21 1.75 17.19
C PRO A 18 25.00 0.94 16.74
N GLU A 19 24.94 -0.36 17.08
CA GLU A 19 23.84 -1.25 16.71
C GLU A 19 22.51 -0.85 17.39
N LYS A 20 22.58 -0.43 18.66
CA LYS A 20 21.44 0.07 19.43
C LYS A 20 20.91 1.39 18.87
N ARG A 21 21.80 2.27 18.39
CA ARG A 21 21.43 3.53 17.72
C ARG A 21 20.76 3.30 16.36
N ILE A 22 21.28 2.37 15.56
CA ILE A 22 20.71 2.00 14.25
C ILE A 22 19.31 1.39 14.43
N ARG A 23 19.16 0.45 15.37
CA ARG A 23 17.87 -0.17 15.69
C ARG A 23 16.81 0.86 16.13
N ASN A 24 17.21 1.83 16.96
CA ASN A 24 16.32 2.89 17.42
C ASN A 24 15.92 3.84 16.28
N ARG A 25 16.86 4.15 15.37
CA ARG A 25 16.57 4.91 14.14
C ARG A 25 15.53 4.21 13.27
N ALA A 26 15.76 2.94 12.90
CA ALA A 26 14.85 2.19 12.04
C ALA A 26 13.45 2.04 12.66
N ALA A 27 13.38 1.80 13.97
CA ALA A 27 12.12 1.73 14.69
C ALA A 27 11.36 3.07 14.66
N THR A 28 12.06 4.19 14.84
CA THR A 28 11.46 5.54 14.80
C THR A 28 10.98 5.89 13.40
N GLU A 29 11.78 5.57 12.38
CA GLU A 29 11.44 5.78 10.97
C GLU A 29 10.15 5.01 10.62
N GLN A 30 10.10 3.71 10.94
CA GLN A 30 8.90 2.90 10.73
C GLN A 30 7.68 3.40 11.50
N ALA A 31 7.86 3.90 12.73
CA ALA A 31 6.77 4.46 13.52
C ALA A 31 6.16 5.71 12.86
N ILE A 32 7.00 6.59 12.31
CA ILE A 32 6.56 7.77 11.54
C ILE A 32 5.78 7.34 10.30
N LEU A 33 6.31 6.41 9.51
CA LEU A 33 5.65 5.91 8.31
C LEU A 33 4.29 5.27 8.62
N ASN A 34 4.22 4.45 9.67
CA ASN A 34 2.98 3.81 10.08
C ASN A 34 1.94 4.83 10.58
N ALA A 35 2.37 5.83 11.35
CA ALA A 35 1.48 6.91 11.79
C ALA A 35 0.94 7.72 10.60
N ALA A 36 1.78 7.99 9.61
CA ALA A 36 1.40 8.70 8.39
C ALA A 36 0.36 7.91 7.57
N LYS A 37 0.60 6.61 7.35
CA LYS A 37 -0.33 5.71 6.66
C LYS A 37 -1.69 5.63 7.38
N ARG A 38 -1.67 5.50 8.72
CA ARG A 38 -2.90 5.49 9.53
C ARG A 38 -3.65 6.81 9.41
N LEU A 39 -2.97 7.94 9.51
CA LEU A 39 -3.58 9.27 9.40
C LEU A 39 -4.26 9.46 8.03
N LEU A 40 -3.61 9.06 6.94
CA LEU A 40 -4.23 9.08 5.61
C LEU A 40 -5.44 8.15 5.53
N ALA A 41 -5.36 6.94 6.09
CA ALA A 41 -6.47 5.99 6.09
C ALA A 41 -7.70 6.51 6.86
N GLU A 42 -7.50 7.18 7.99
CA GLU A 42 -8.56 7.61 8.90
C GLU A 42 -9.09 9.01 8.57
N GLU A 43 -8.20 9.99 8.43
CA GLU A 43 -8.57 11.41 8.32
C GLU A 43 -8.43 11.96 6.90
N GLY A 44 -7.64 11.30 6.06
CA GLY A 44 -7.42 11.67 4.66
C GLY A 44 -6.44 12.82 4.44
N PHE A 45 -6.29 13.23 3.18
CA PHE A 45 -5.27 14.20 2.77
C PHE A 45 -5.46 15.60 3.35
N GLN A 46 -6.71 16.05 3.57
CA GLN A 46 -6.98 17.39 4.09
C GLN A 46 -6.36 17.66 5.46
N ASN A 47 -6.28 16.63 6.32
CA ASN A 47 -5.70 16.72 7.66
C ASN A 47 -4.26 16.15 7.72
N PHE A 48 -3.70 15.78 6.57
CA PHE A 48 -2.37 15.20 6.49
C PHE A 48 -1.28 16.26 6.53
N GLY A 49 -0.43 16.21 7.57
CA GLY A 49 0.68 17.16 7.70
C GLY A 49 1.67 16.78 8.78
N ILE A 50 2.86 17.41 8.73
CA ILE A 50 4.00 17.12 9.60
C ILE A 50 3.63 17.07 11.08
N ASN A 51 2.88 18.07 11.58
CA ASN A 51 2.52 18.12 13.00
C ASN A 51 1.55 16.99 13.40
N ALA A 52 0.61 16.65 12.53
CA ALA A 52 -0.34 15.58 12.77
C ALA A 52 0.36 14.22 12.78
N VAL A 53 1.27 13.98 11.83
CA VAL A 53 2.10 12.77 11.78
C VAL A 53 3.01 12.68 13.01
N ALA A 54 3.70 13.75 13.38
CA ALA A 54 4.60 13.78 14.53
C ALA A 54 3.88 13.40 15.82
N ARG A 55 2.69 13.98 16.03
CA ARG A 55 1.79 13.64 17.15
C ARG A 55 1.34 12.18 17.10
N GLY A 56 0.92 11.70 15.92
CA GLY A 56 0.49 10.31 15.73
C GLY A 56 1.60 9.27 15.95
N ALA A 57 2.85 9.64 15.67
CA ALA A 57 4.04 8.82 15.86
C ALA A 57 4.67 8.96 17.26
N GLY A 58 4.23 9.93 18.07
CA GLY A 58 4.82 10.21 19.38
C GLY A 58 6.26 10.72 19.31
N CYS A 59 6.60 11.48 18.27
CA CYS A 59 7.97 11.93 18.00
C CYS A 59 8.06 13.44 17.75
N ASP A 60 9.27 14.02 17.84
CA ASP A 60 9.50 15.40 17.44
C ASP A 60 9.42 15.56 15.92
N LYS A 61 8.74 16.61 15.43
CA LYS A 61 8.61 16.89 13.99
C LYS A 61 9.95 17.02 13.24
N GLN A 62 11.02 17.42 13.93
CA GLN A 62 12.37 17.48 13.36
C GLN A 62 12.86 16.10 12.91
N LEU A 63 12.38 15.01 13.52
CA LEU A 63 12.71 13.65 13.07
C LEU A 63 12.11 13.33 11.71
N ILE A 64 10.94 13.88 11.37
CA ILE A 64 10.35 13.73 10.04
C ILE A 64 11.18 14.46 9.00
N TYR A 65 11.60 15.70 9.27
CA TYR A 65 12.53 16.41 8.38
C TYR A 65 13.87 15.68 8.26
N ARG A 66 14.39 15.13 9.35
CA ARG A 66 15.67 14.41 9.37
C ARG A 66 15.63 13.11 8.57
N TYR A 67 14.56 12.33 8.68
CA TYR A 67 14.48 10.99 8.07
C TYR A 67 13.85 11.01 6.68
N TYR A 68 12.91 11.91 6.43
CA TYR A 68 12.13 11.94 5.19
C TYR A 68 12.27 13.26 4.42
N GLY A 69 13.07 14.22 4.87
CA GLY A 69 13.23 15.50 4.17
C GLY A 69 11.98 16.40 4.20
N GLY A 70 10.97 16.05 5.01
CA GLY A 70 9.71 16.78 5.10
C GLY A 70 8.52 15.95 4.63
N LEU A 71 7.43 16.62 4.24
CA LEU A 71 6.16 15.97 3.95
C LEU A 71 6.21 15.21 2.61
N ASP A 72 6.85 15.81 1.60
CA ASP A 72 6.91 15.22 0.26
C ASP A 72 7.73 13.93 0.23
N GLY A 73 8.88 13.89 0.92
CA GLY A 73 9.67 12.65 1.01
C GLY A 73 9.01 11.60 1.90
N LEU A 74 8.15 12.01 2.85
CA LEU A 74 7.30 11.07 3.58
C LEU A 74 6.22 10.47 2.67
N VAL A 75 5.62 11.26 1.78
CA VAL A 75 4.67 10.77 0.76
C VAL A 75 5.38 9.80 -0.21
N GLU A 76 6.61 10.10 -0.61
CA GLU A 76 7.42 9.19 -1.45
C GLU A 76 7.73 7.87 -0.73
N ALA A 77 8.06 7.92 0.55
CA ALA A 77 8.26 6.72 1.37
C ALA A 77 6.96 5.90 1.49
N ILE A 78 5.80 6.54 1.64
CA ILE A 78 4.49 5.87 1.59
C ILE A 78 4.29 5.21 0.23
N GLY A 79 4.54 5.92 -0.88
CA GLY A 79 4.44 5.36 -2.22
C GLY A 79 5.32 4.12 -2.42
N THR A 80 6.54 4.15 -1.88
CA THR A 80 7.48 3.02 -1.91
C THR A 80 6.97 1.82 -1.10
N ASP A 81 6.44 2.07 0.10
CA ASP A 81 5.84 1.04 0.96
C ASP A 81 4.57 0.42 0.34
N LEU A 82 3.73 1.22 -0.32
CA LEU A 82 2.61 0.73 -1.13
C LEU A 82 3.09 -0.11 -2.32
N GLY A 83 4.31 0.11 -2.81
CA GLY A 83 4.91 -0.75 -3.82
C GLY A 83 5.17 -2.17 -3.31
N SER A 84 5.54 -2.28 -2.04
CA SER A 84 5.71 -3.56 -1.34
C SER A 84 4.37 -4.21 -0.98
N TRP A 85 3.31 -3.43 -0.77
CA TRP A 85 1.96 -3.96 -0.49
C TRP A 85 1.47 -4.96 -1.53
N VAL A 86 1.72 -4.69 -2.82
CA VAL A 86 1.32 -5.60 -3.92
C VAL A 86 2.03 -6.94 -3.77
N LYS A 87 3.31 -6.92 -3.40
CA LYS A 87 4.12 -8.12 -3.16
C LYS A 87 3.67 -8.89 -1.91
N ASP A 88 3.37 -8.18 -0.83
CA ASP A 88 3.04 -8.80 0.46
C ASP A 88 1.63 -9.41 0.48
N ARG A 89 0.69 -8.79 -0.24
CA ARG A 89 -0.71 -9.25 -0.33
C ARG A 89 -0.97 -10.18 -1.50
N ILE A 90 -0.07 -10.20 -2.49
CA ILE A 90 -0.18 -11.07 -3.63
C ILE A 90 1.10 -11.90 -3.76
N PRO A 91 1.11 -13.14 -3.24
CA PRO A 91 2.30 -13.98 -3.19
C PRO A 91 2.97 -14.11 -4.55
N ASP A 92 4.31 -13.98 -4.56
CA ASP A 92 5.15 -14.22 -5.74
C ASP A 92 5.15 -15.71 -6.14
N ASP A 93 4.71 -16.59 -5.24
CA ASP A 93 4.42 -17.98 -5.56
C ASP A 93 2.96 -18.17 -5.99
N THR A 94 2.75 -19.16 -6.85
CA THR A 94 1.41 -19.54 -7.26
C THR A 94 0.71 -20.39 -6.20
N GLY A 95 1.23 -20.47 -4.97
CA GLY A 95 0.76 -21.40 -3.94
C GLY A 95 0.78 -22.86 -4.40
N GLY A 96 1.72 -23.23 -5.28
CA GLY A 96 1.78 -24.56 -5.91
C GLY A 96 0.78 -24.78 -7.06
N VAL A 97 0.01 -23.76 -7.46
CA VAL A 97 -0.88 -23.84 -8.62
C VAL A 97 -0.06 -23.70 -9.90
N PHE A 98 -0.12 -24.68 -10.79
CA PHE A 98 0.45 -24.53 -12.13
C PHE A 98 -0.40 -23.54 -12.93
N LEU A 99 0.12 -22.33 -13.15
CA LEU A 99 -0.48 -21.36 -14.07
C LEU A 99 -0.03 -21.75 -15.49
N LEU A 100 -0.91 -22.42 -16.22
CA LEU A 100 -0.61 -22.93 -17.56
C LEU A 100 -0.85 -21.86 -18.63
N THR A 101 -1.72 -20.90 -18.35
CA THR A 101 -2.18 -19.90 -19.31
C THR A 101 -2.19 -18.49 -18.73
N TYR A 102 -2.22 -17.51 -19.63
CA TYR A 102 -2.45 -16.10 -19.26
C TYR A 102 -3.81 -15.90 -18.58
N GLY A 103 -4.82 -16.69 -18.94
CA GLY A 103 -6.13 -16.69 -18.28
C GLY A 103 -6.06 -17.14 -16.83
N ASP A 104 -5.33 -18.23 -16.54
CA ASP A 104 -5.10 -18.70 -15.16
C ASP A 104 -4.45 -17.62 -14.30
N LEU A 105 -3.42 -16.99 -14.86
CA LEU A 105 -2.74 -15.89 -14.21
C LEU A 105 -3.73 -14.76 -13.90
N MET A 106 -4.38 -14.21 -14.93
CA MET A 106 -5.25 -13.04 -14.76
C MET A 106 -6.44 -13.31 -13.85
N GLU A 107 -6.98 -14.54 -13.82
CA GLU A 107 -8.05 -14.91 -12.89
C GLU A 107 -7.54 -14.77 -11.45
N ARG A 108 -6.39 -15.38 -11.17
CA ARG A 108 -5.76 -15.31 -9.86
C ARG A 108 -5.42 -13.87 -9.47
N LEU A 109 -4.83 -13.10 -10.38
CA LEU A 109 -4.46 -11.70 -10.09
C LEU A 109 -5.69 -10.83 -9.82
N ALA A 110 -6.76 -11.00 -10.59
CA ALA A 110 -8.00 -10.25 -10.40
C ALA A 110 -8.63 -10.53 -9.02
N LEU A 111 -8.65 -11.80 -8.59
CA LEU A 111 -9.18 -12.18 -7.29
C LEU A 111 -8.30 -11.70 -6.14
N LEU A 112 -6.98 -11.86 -6.25
CA LEU A 112 -6.06 -11.38 -5.22
C LEU A 112 -6.10 -9.86 -5.09
N PHE A 113 -6.21 -9.13 -6.21
CA PHE A 113 -6.36 -7.69 -6.20
C PHE A 113 -7.69 -7.26 -5.56
N LEU A 114 -8.79 -7.96 -5.86
CA LEU A 114 -10.09 -7.73 -5.22
C LEU A 114 -9.99 -7.85 -3.69
N ASP A 115 -9.43 -8.94 -3.18
CA ASP A 115 -9.33 -9.17 -1.74
C ASP A 115 -8.33 -8.22 -1.06
N ALA A 116 -7.19 -7.96 -1.70
CA ALA A 116 -6.20 -7.03 -1.18
C ALA A 116 -6.81 -5.63 -1.04
N LEU A 117 -7.47 -5.11 -2.08
CA LEU A 117 -8.09 -3.79 -2.04
C LEU A 117 -9.20 -3.70 -0.98
N ARG A 118 -10.00 -4.76 -0.79
CA ARG A 118 -11.04 -4.79 0.26
C ARG A 118 -10.44 -4.75 1.66
N ALA A 119 -9.32 -5.42 1.87
CA ALA A 119 -8.67 -5.52 3.17
C ALA A 119 -7.92 -4.25 3.59
N ASP A 120 -7.69 -3.30 2.67
CA ASP A 120 -6.85 -2.13 2.92
C ASP A 120 -7.64 -0.80 2.82
N PRO A 121 -7.94 -0.14 3.96
CA PRO A 121 -8.58 1.17 3.96
C PRO A 121 -7.78 2.28 3.28
N LEU A 122 -6.45 2.30 3.45
CA LEU A 122 -5.61 3.34 2.84
C LEU A 122 -5.63 3.20 1.32
N MET A 123 -5.48 1.97 0.81
CA MET A 123 -5.49 1.72 -0.63
C MET A 123 -6.83 2.17 -1.26
N ARG A 124 -7.97 1.87 -0.61
CA ARG A 124 -9.28 2.34 -1.07
C ARG A 124 -9.35 3.87 -1.15
N ARG A 125 -8.79 4.59 -0.16
CA ARG A 125 -8.76 6.05 -0.21
C ARG A 125 -7.88 6.57 -1.33
N ILE A 126 -6.71 5.98 -1.55
CA ILE A 126 -5.81 6.38 -2.65
C ILE A 126 -6.50 6.21 -4.01
N VAL A 127 -7.19 5.09 -4.24
CA VAL A 127 -7.96 4.88 -5.48
C VAL A 127 -9.10 5.90 -5.60
N ALA A 128 -9.80 6.20 -4.50
CA ALA A 128 -10.86 7.21 -4.50
C ALA A 128 -10.32 8.63 -4.77
N TRP A 129 -9.12 8.96 -4.26
CA TRP A 129 -8.50 10.25 -4.46
C TRP A 129 -8.02 10.47 -5.88
N GLU A 130 -7.54 9.43 -6.56
CA GLU A 130 -7.11 9.52 -7.96
C GLU A 130 -8.17 10.13 -8.89
N VAL A 131 -9.45 9.93 -8.57
CA VAL A 131 -10.58 10.46 -9.37
C VAL A 131 -11.21 11.74 -8.79
N SER A 132 -10.95 12.07 -7.52
CA SER A 132 -11.63 13.16 -6.81
C SER A 132 -10.73 14.32 -6.39
N GLU A 133 -9.42 14.09 -6.30
CA GLU A 133 -8.42 15.06 -5.87
C GLU A 133 -7.26 15.13 -6.88
N ASN A 134 -6.82 16.34 -7.20
CA ASN A 134 -5.73 16.57 -8.16
C ASN A 134 -4.51 17.23 -7.49
N THR A 135 -4.20 16.84 -6.26
CA THR A 135 -3.00 17.32 -5.56
C THR A 135 -1.78 16.53 -6.03
N GLU A 136 -0.61 17.17 -6.00
CA GLU A 136 0.64 16.52 -6.39
C GLU A 136 0.96 15.29 -5.54
N GLN A 137 0.61 15.33 -4.25
CA GLN A 137 0.81 14.21 -3.32
C GLN A 137 -0.06 13.00 -3.69
N VAL A 138 -1.34 13.23 -4.01
CA VAL A 138 -2.25 12.18 -4.48
C VAL A 138 -1.73 11.58 -5.79
N ARG A 139 -1.35 12.42 -6.75
CA ARG A 139 -0.81 11.98 -8.04
C ARG A 139 0.40 11.06 -7.85
N ARG A 140 1.35 11.44 -6.99
CA ARG A 140 2.54 10.62 -6.68
C ARG A 140 2.18 9.26 -6.08
N LEU A 141 1.23 9.20 -5.15
CA LEU A 141 0.79 7.93 -4.58
C LEU A 141 0.10 7.04 -5.62
N SER A 142 -0.79 7.62 -6.44
CA SER A 142 -1.46 6.90 -7.54
C SER A 142 -0.47 6.37 -8.57
N GLU A 143 0.56 7.14 -8.92
CA GLU A 143 1.64 6.72 -9.82
C GLU A 143 2.50 5.61 -9.22
N ALA A 144 2.89 5.74 -7.95
CA ALA A 144 3.65 4.72 -7.24
C ALA A 144 2.89 3.39 -7.19
N ARG A 145 1.60 3.44 -6.85
CA ARG A 145 0.68 2.29 -6.85
C ARG A 145 0.55 1.66 -8.24
N SER A 146 0.31 2.47 -9.27
CA SER A 146 0.13 1.99 -10.64
C SER A 146 1.40 1.34 -11.18
N LYS A 147 2.56 1.95 -10.92
CA LYS A 147 3.88 1.40 -11.28
C LYS A 147 4.14 0.07 -10.56
N ALA A 148 3.81 -0.02 -9.28
CA ALA A 148 3.97 -1.24 -8.51
C ALA A 148 3.11 -2.39 -9.03
N LEU A 149 1.83 -2.11 -9.32
CA LEU A 149 0.92 -3.11 -9.90
C LEU A 149 1.39 -3.56 -11.28
N GLY A 150 1.80 -2.64 -12.15
CA GLY A 150 2.31 -2.95 -13.48
C GLY A 150 3.58 -3.81 -13.43
N GLY A 151 4.58 -3.40 -12.63
CA GLY A 151 5.82 -4.15 -12.48
C GLY A 151 5.61 -5.53 -11.83
N TRP A 152 4.62 -5.66 -10.95
CA TRP A 152 4.26 -6.96 -10.39
C TRP A 152 3.55 -7.87 -11.40
N ILE A 153 2.60 -7.35 -12.19
CA ILE A 153 1.97 -8.11 -13.29
C ILE A 153 3.02 -8.61 -14.28
N GLU A 154 3.98 -7.76 -14.64
CA GLU A 154 5.08 -8.11 -15.54
C GLU A 154 5.94 -9.25 -14.97
N ARG A 155 6.32 -9.17 -13.69
CA ARG A 155 7.07 -10.23 -13.01
C ARG A 155 6.30 -11.55 -12.97
N MET A 156 5.03 -11.52 -12.57
CA MET A 156 4.20 -12.72 -12.42
C MET A 156 3.87 -13.38 -13.76
N ARG A 157 3.75 -12.57 -14.82
CA ARG A 157 3.52 -13.08 -16.17
C ARG A 157 4.68 -13.91 -16.68
N GLY A 158 5.91 -13.46 -16.45
CA GLY A 158 7.10 -14.09 -17.03
C GLY A 158 6.95 -14.25 -18.54
N SER A 159 6.98 -15.50 -19.02
CA SER A 159 6.86 -15.86 -20.44
C SER A 159 5.41 -16.10 -20.92
N LEU A 160 4.40 -16.02 -20.05
CA LEU A 160 3.01 -16.21 -20.44
C LEU A 160 2.56 -15.12 -21.40
N VAL A 161 1.98 -15.51 -22.53
CA VAL A 161 1.47 -14.60 -23.55
C VAL A 161 -0.05 -14.60 -23.56
N PRO A 162 -0.69 -13.42 -23.72
CA PRO A 162 -2.13 -13.36 -23.88
C PRO A 162 -2.56 -14.06 -25.19
N PRO A 163 -3.82 -14.54 -25.26
CA PRO A 163 -4.36 -15.14 -26.48
C PRO A 163 -4.28 -14.17 -27.67
N LYS A 164 -4.11 -14.75 -28.87
CA LYS A 164 -4.00 -13.98 -30.10
C LYS A 164 -5.28 -13.18 -30.36
N GLY A 165 -5.12 -11.91 -30.72
CA GLY A 165 -6.25 -11.02 -31.05
C GLY A 165 -6.90 -10.35 -29.85
N ILE A 166 -6.44 -10.62 -28.63
CA ILE A 166 -6.89 -9.92 -27.43
C ILE A 166 -5.93 -8.76 -27.11
N ASP A 167 -6.47 -7.54 -27.01
CA ASP A 167 -5.76 -6.42 -26.41
C ASP A 167 -5.75 -6.58 -24.89
N ALA A 168 -4.74 -7.29 -24.39
CA ALA A 168 -4.63 -7.58 -22.97
C ALA A 168 -4.48 -6.31 -22.12
N VAL A 169 -3.87 -5.24 -22.65
CA VAL A 169 -3.70 -3.99 -21.90
C VAL A 169 -5.07 -3.35 -21.65
N ALA A 170 -5.86 -3.20 -22.70
CA ALA A 170 -7.21 -2.63 -22.59
C ALA A 170 -8.13 -3.48 -21.72
N VAL A 171 -8.12 -4.81 -21.90
CA VAL A 171 -8.93 -5.73 -21.11
C VAL A 171 -8.54 -5.70 -19.63
N ASN A 172 -7.24 -5.74 -19.32
CA ASN A 172 -6.79 -5.69 -17.93
C ASN A 172 -7.19 -4.37 -17.27
N ALA A 173 -7.05 -3.24 -17.96
CA ALA A 173 -7.47 -1.94 -17.45
C ALA A 173 -8.96 -1.96 -17.06
N LEU A 174 -9.83 -2.49 -17.92
CA LEU A 174 -11.26 -2.62 -17.63
C LEU A 174 -11.55 -3.54 -16.44
N ILE A 175 -10.84 -4.67 -16.32
CA ILE A 175 -10.98 -5.59 -15.18
C ILE A 175 -10.61 -4.89 -13.87
N PHE A 176 -9.45 -4.23 -13.82
CA PHE A 176 -8.99 -3.54 -12.61
C PHE A 176 -9.87 -2.35 -12.26
N SER A 177 -10.33 -1.58 -13.25
CA SER A 177 -11.30 -0.49 -13.02
C SER A 177 -12.63 -1.01 -12.48
N ALA A 178 -13.13 -2.13 -13.01
CA ALA A 178 -14.36 -2.75 -12.51
C ALA A 178 -14.21 -3.21 -11.04
N ILE A 179 -13.08 -3.85 -10.69
CA ILE A 179 -12.80 -4.25 -9.31
C ILE A 179 -12.70 -3.03 -8.39
N GLN A 180 -11.95 -2.00 -8.79
CA GLN A 180 -11.80 -0.77 -8.03
C GLN A 180 -13.15 -0.12 -7.76
N HIS A 181 -13.95 0.10 -8.81
CA HIS A 181 -15.27 0.70 -8.67
C HIS A 181 -16.17 -0.14 -7.76
N LEU A 182 -16.20 -1.45 -7.95
CA LEU A 182 -16.99 -2.38 -7.13
C LEU A 182 -16.65 -2.24 -5.63
N VAL A 183 -15.36 -2.21 -5.29
CA VAL A 183 -14.89 -2.10 -3.91
C VAL A 183 -15.18 -0.73 -3.32
N LEU A 184 -14.99 0.35 -4.09
CA LEU A 184 -15.30 1.71 -3.64
C LEU A 184 -16.80 1.91 -3.42
N SER A 185 -17.65 1.44 -4.35
CA SER A 185 -19.10 1.50 -4.22
C SER A 185 -19.59 0.70 -3.01
N ALA A 186 -19.04 -0.50 -2.77
CA ALA A 186 -19.37 -1.28 -1.59
C ALA A 186 -19.00 -0.56 -0.28
N ALA A 187 -17.84 0.11 -0.25
CA ALA A 187 -17.39 0.83 0.94
C ALA A 187 -18.30 2.02 1.31
N VAL A 188 -19.04 2.57 0.35
CA VAL A 188 -19.94 3.72 0.55
C VAL A 188 -21.39 3.29 0.76
N GLY A 189 -21.88 2.29 0.01
CA GLY A 189 -23.31 1.98 -0.08
C GLY A 189 -23.64 0.50 0.00
N ASP A 190 -22.68 -0.36 0.37
CA ASP A 190 -22.84 -1.80 0.49
C ASP A 190 -23.36 -2.53 -0.77
N GLN A 191 -23.35 -1.86 -1.91
CA GLN A 191 -23.80 -2.41 -3.19
C GLN A 191 -23.14 -1.70 -4.36
N CYS A 192 -23.20 -2.32 -5.54
CA CYS A 192 -22.81 -1.72 -6.79
C CYS A 192 -23.70 -2.26 -7.91
N ALA A 193 -24.35 -1.37 -8.69
CA ALA A 193 -25.21 -1.74 -9.81
C ALA A 193 -26.27 -2.84 -9.47
N GLY A 194 -26.84 -2.81 -8.26
CA GLY A 194 -27.83 -3.80 -7.80
C GLY A 194 -27.24 -5.10 -7.24
N LEU A 195 -25.91 -5.27 -7.26
CA LEU A 195 -25.24 -6.36 -6.56
C LEU A 195 -24.99 -5.94 -5.11
N ALA A 196 -25.63 -6.62 -4.15
CA ALA A 196 -25.28 -6.49 -2.73
C ALA A 196 -23.84 -6.97 -2.49
N LEU A 197 -23.13 -6.32 -1.56
CA LEU A 197 -21.71 -6.54 -1.26
C LEU A 197 -21.43 -6.46 0.26
N LYS A 198 -22.34 -6.99 1.08
CA LYS A 198 -22.26 -6.92 2.55
C LYS A 198 -21.60 -8.14 3.16
N THR A 199 -21.99 -9.31 2.69
CA THR A 199 -21.66 -10.59 3.31
C THR A 199 -20.57 -11.31 2.53
N SER A 200 -19.88 -12.26 3.16
CA SER A 200 -18.91 -13.10 2.44
C SER A 200 -19.54 -13.81 1.22
N LYS A 201 -20.81 -14.22 1.31
CA LYS A 201 -21.55 -14.83 0.21
C LYS A 201 -21.77 -13.87 -0.97
N ASP A 202 -22.02 -12.61 -0.68
CA ASP A 202 -22.16 -11.58 -1.72
C ASP A 202 -20.85 -11.38 -2.49
N TRP A 203 -19.74 -11.34 -1.75
CA TRP A 203 -18.42 -11.21 -2.34
C TRP A 203 -17.97 -12.46 -3.11
N GLU A 204 -18.34 -13.66 -2.67
CA GLU A 204 -18.14 -14.89 -3.44
C GLU A 204 -18.92 -14.88 -4.77
N LYS A 205 -20.12 -14.30 -4.77
CA LYS A 205 -20.90 -14.11 -6.00
C LYS A 205 -20.18 -13.14 -6.96
N ALA A 206 -19.64 -12.03 -6.45
CA ALA A 206 -18.84 -11.10 -7.23
C ALA A 206 -17.57 -11.75 -7.79
N ALA A 207 -16.82 -12.48 -6.95
CA ALA A 207 -15.62 -13.22 -7.33
C ALA A 207 -15.90 -14.27 -8.42
N THR A 208 -17.03 -14.98 -8.31
CA THR A 208 -17.46 -15.96 -9.31
C THR A 208 -17.79 -15.30 -10.66
N ALA A 209 -18.45 -14.13 -10.65
CA ALA A 209 -18.73 -13.37 -11.86
C ALA A 209 -17.43 -12.86 -12.50
N LEU A 210 -16.51 -12.33 -11.70
CA LEU A 210 -15.20 -11.87 -12.14
C LEU A 210 -14.40 -12.99 -12.81
N ARG A 211 -14.37 -14.18 -12.19
CA ARG A 211 -13.75 -15.39 -12.78
C ARG A 211 -14.32 -15.70 -14.16
N ARG A 212 -15.65 -15.68 -14.30
CA ARG A 212 -16.32 -15.96 -15.59
C ARG A 212 -15.97 -14.92 -16.65
N ILE A 213 -15.86 -13.64 -16.29
CA ILE A 213 -15.45 -12.57 -17.21
C ILE A 213 -14.02 -12.81 -17.69
N VAL A 214 -13.10 -13.06 -16.76
CA VAL A 214 -11.69 -13.29 -17.10
C VAL A 214 -11.53 -14.49 -18.03
N ARG A 215 -12.17 -15.62 -17.70
CA ARG A 215 -12.14 -16.83 -18.54
C ARG A 215 -12.82 -16.65 -19.88
N GLY A 216 -13.92 -15.91 -19.92
CA GLY A 216 -14.61 -15.60 -21.17
C GLY A 216 -13.73 -14.82 -22.16
N VAL A 217 -12.79 -14.01 -21.66
CA VAL A 217 -11.88 -13.22 -22.51
C VAL A 217 -10.57 -13.95 -22.82
N TYR A 218 -10.01 -14.68 -21.84
CA TYR A 218 -8.67 -15.23 -21.95
C TYR A 218 -8.56 -16.75 -22.16
N GLY A 219 -9.68 -17.49 -22.06
CA GLY A 219 -9.66 -18.96 -22.04
C GLY A 219 -9.53 -19.51 -20.62
#